data_AF-A0AAN7W8K1-F1
#
_entry.id   AF-A0AAN7W8K1-F1
#
_cell.length_a   1.000
_cell.length_b   1.000
_cell.length_c   1.000
_cell.angle_alpha   90.00
_cell.angle_beta   90.00
_cell.angle_gamma   90.00
#
_symmetry.space_group_name_H-M   'P 1'
#
loop_
_entity.id
_entity.type
_entity.pdbx_description
1 polymer ?
#
loop_
_entity_poly.entity_id
_entity_poly.type
_entity_poly.pdbx_seq_one_letter_code
_entity_poly.pdbx_strand_id
1 'polypeptide(L)'
;MSSNVGLTTPRGSGTSGYVQRNLSHLKPRDNYAPYNKDFDSIKHHQQRQPDKDILEHERKREVEVKVFELRDRLEDEGVEEDEVDEQCDALRKKLESQRATGPNTRNLKSHQVHELARAKIEESERLRKALGIREDYEEGGHWREREERKGEREKEGGKGEPRDGAGGRGYRDRD
;
A
#
# COMPACT_ATOMS: atom_id res chain seq x y z
N MET A 1 -26.69 -40.83 14.96
CA MET A 1 -26.54 -41.59 13.69
C MET A 1 -25.06 -41.54 13.33
N SER A 2 -24.42 -42.69 13.07
CA SER A 2 -23.02 -42.71 12.62
C SER A 2 -22.95 -41.96 11.28
N SER A 3 -21.95 -41.10 11.11
CA SER A 3 -21.75 -40.28 9.91
C SER A 3 -21.32 -41.13 8.70
N ASN A 4 -22.14 -42.12 8.31
CA ASN A 4 -21.83 -43.17 7.32
C ASN A 4 -20.50 -43.90 7.62
N VAL A 5 -20.15 -44.08 8.90
CA VAL A 5 -18.94 -44.79 9.32
C VAL A 5 -19.33 -46.04 10.12
N GLY A 6 -18.78 -47.20 9.76
CA GLY A 6 -19.04 -48.49 10.41
C GLY A 6 -19.78 -49.51 9.55
N LEU A 7 -20.18 -50.62 10.17
CA LEU A 7 -20.96 -51.67 9.52
C LEU A 7 -22.47 -51.37 9.58
N THR A 8 -23.21 -51.71 8.53
CA THR A 8 -24.67 -51.57 8.50
C THR A 8 -25.35 -52.47 9.52
N THR A 9 -24.86 -53.71 9.68
CA THR A 9 -25.24 -54.60 10.79
C THR A 9 -24.01 -55.38 11.29
N PRO A 10 -23.90 -55.65 12.61
CA PRO A 10 -22.82 -56.46 13.17
C PRO A 10 -23.00 -57.97 12.96
N ARG A 11 -24.16 -58.41 12.42
CA ARG A 11 -24.44 -59.84 12.17
C ARG A 11 -23.63 -60.33 10.97
N GLY A 12 -22.86 -61.39 11.16
CA GLY A 12 -22.01 -61.99 10.12
C GLY A 12 -20.59 -61.42 10.03
N SER A 13 -20.27 -60.32 10.74
CA SER A 13 -18.90 -59.78 10.79
C SER A 13 -18.01 -60.42 11.85
N GLY A 14 -18.57 -61.25 12.74
CA GLY A 14 -17.84 -61.90 13.82
C GLY A 14 -17.31 -60.96 14.92
N THR A 15 -17.77 -59.71 14.97
CA THR A 15 -17.36 -58.70 15.95
C THR A 15 -18.58 -58.03 16.60
N SER A 16 -18.35 -57.25 17.67
CA SER A 16 -19.42 -56.54 18.39
C SER A 16 -20.03 -55.35 17.62
N GLY A 17 -19.43 -54.94 16.49
CA GLY A 17 -19.86 -53.75 15.74
C GLY A 17 -19.51 -52.41 16.40
N TYR A 18 -18.68 -52.41 17.45
CA TYR A 18 -18.26 -51.18 18.12
C TYR A 18 -17.27 -50.39 17.24
N VAL A 19 -17.60 -49.13 16.94
CA VAL A 19 -16.78 -48.25 16.08
C VAL A 19 -16.16 -47.15 16.95
N GLN A 20 -14.84 -47.13 17.04
CA GLN A 20 -14.09 -46.08 17.73
C GLN A 20 -13.62 -45.03 16.73
N ARG A 21 -13.69 -43.75 17.11
CA ARG A 21 -13.07 -42.66 16.35
C ARG A 21 -11.55 -42.76 16.39
N ASN A 22 -10.89 -42.49 15.27
CA ASN A 22 -9.43 -42.40 15.25
C ASN A 22 -8.97 -41.14 16.01
N LEU A 23 -8.21 -41.31 17.09
CA LEU A 23 -7.67 -40.22 17.90
C LEU A 23 -6.52 -39.47 17.22
N SER A 24 -5.83 -40.12 16.30
CA SER A 24 -4.71 -39.57 15.54
C SER A 24 -5.15 -38.88 14.25
N HIS A 25 -6.45 -38.91 13.92
CA HIS A 25 -6.96 -38.23 12.73
C HIS A 25 -6.99 -36.72 12.97
N LEU A 26 -6.02 -36.01 12.39
CA LEU A 26 -5.96 -34.55 12.43
C LEU A 26 -7.06 -33.97 11.53
N LYS A 27 -8.08 -33.37 12.14
CA LYS A 27 -9.09 -32.61 11.41
C LYS A 27 -8.41 -31.37 10.80
N PRO A 28 -8.57 -31.11 9.49
CA PRO A 28 -8.11 -29.86 8.89
C PRO A 28 -8.68 -28.69 9.71
N ARG A 29 -7.83 -27.76 10.15
CA ARG A 29 -8.31 -26.52 10.77
C ARG A 29 -9.15 -25.80 9.73
N ASP A 30 -10.31 -25.29 10.14
CA ASP A 30 -11.04 -24.33 9.32
C ASP A 30 -10.04 -23.23 8.93
N ASN A 31 -10.01 -22.88 7.63
CA ASN A 31 -9.12 -21.88 7.06
C ASN A 31 -9.49 -20.48 7.58
N TYR A 32 -9.34 -20.26 8.88
CA TYR A 32 -9.35 -18.97 9.51
C TYR A 32 -8.03 -18.31 9.13
N ALA A 33 -7.99 -17.74 7.93
CA ALA A 33 -6.95 -16.79 7.57
C ALA A 33 -7.15 -15.60 8.52
N PRO A 34 -6.17 -15.24 9.38
CA PRO A 34 -6.32 -14.15 10.33
C PRO A 34 -6.31 -12.76 9.66
N TYR A 35 -6.46 -12.71 8.34
CA TYR A 35 -6.42 -11.50 7.53
C TYR A 35 -7.66 -11.46 6.63
N ASN A 36 -8.26 -10.27 6.52
CA ASN A 36 -9.42 -10.02 5.66
C ASN A 36 -9.08 -10.34 4.20
N LYS A 37 -9.94 -11.13 3.55
CA LYS A 37 -9.84 -11.46 2.11
C LYS A 37 -10.56 -10.45 1.22
N ASP A 38 -11.01 -9.34 1.78
CA ASP A 38 -11.65 -8.27 1.04
C ASP A 38 -10.60 -7.56 0.19
N PHE A 39 -10.41 -8.02 -1.05
CA PHE A 39 -9.43 -7.47 -1.98
C PHE A 39 -9.64 -5.98 -2.26
N ASP A 40 -10.87 -5.46 -2.10
CA ASP A 40 -11.11 -4.02 -2.18
C ASP A 40 -10.47 -3.24 -1.02
N SER A 41 -10.37 -3.81 0.18
CA SER A 41 -9.67 -3.16 1.30
C SER A 41 -8.14 -3.08 1.06
N ILE A 42 -7.59 -4.00 0.27
CA ILE A 42 -6.16 -4.06 -0.08
C ILE A 42 -5.81 -3.02 -1.14
N LYS A 43 -6.71 -2.75 -2.11
CA LYS A 43 -6.53 -1.70 -3.12
C LYS A 43 -6.43 -0.29 -2.51
N HIS A 44 -7.01 -0.10 -1.32
CA HIS A 44 -7.01 1.19 -0.62
C HIS A 44 -5.97 1.28 0.49
N HIS A 45 -4.88 0.50 0.45
CA HIS A 45 -3.74 0.72 1.34
C HIS A 45 -3.05 2.06 1.01
N GLN A 46 -3.66 3.14 1.48
CA GLN A 46 -3.10 4.48 1.41
C GLN A 46 -1.77 4.48 2.17
N GLN A 47 -0.75 5.05 1.54
CA GLN A 47 0.52 5.29 2.22
C GLN A 47 0.23 6.19 3.43
N ARG A 48 0.64 5.74 4.62
CA ARG A 48 0.44 6.52 5.86
C ARG A 48 1.14 7.86 5.70
N GLN A 49 0.37 8.93 5.83
CA GLN A 49 0.91 10.28 5.73
C GLN A 49 1.83 10.55 6.93
N PRO A 50 2.94 11.29 6.73
CA PRO A 50 3.79 11.72 7.82
C PRO A 50 3.03 12.71 8.72
N ASP A 51 3.22 12.59 10.03
CA ASP A 51 2.58 13.47 10.99
C ASP A 51 3.30 14.81 11.04
N LYS A 52 2.55 15.91 10.95
CA LYS A 52 3.10 17.26 10.94
C LYS A 52 3.68 17.63 12.30
N ASP A 53 3.04 17.19 13.38
CA ASP A 53 3.45 17.54 14.74
C ASP A 53 4.81 16.91 15.07
N ILE A 54 5.00 15.66 14.64
CA ILE A 54 6.28 14.95 14.82
C ILE A 54 7.39 15.60 13.99
N LEU A 55 7.09 15.99 12.75
CA LEU A 55 8.05 16.71 11.90
C LEU A 55 8.43 18.07 12.48
N GLU A 56 7.49 18.79 13.11
CA GLU A 56 7.79 20.06 13.77
C GLU A 56 8.58 19.87 15.06
N HIS A 57 8.27 18.81 15.82
CA HIS A 57 8.99 18.47 17.04
C HIS A 57 10.45 18.14 16.75
N GLU A 58 10.74 17.28 15.76
CA GLU A 58 12.12 16.92 15.42
C GLU A 58 12.94 18.14 14.98
N ARG A 59 12.31 19.07 14.23
CA ARG A 59 12.95 20.34 13.84
C ARG A 59 13.29 21.22 15.04
N LYS A 60 12.36 21.40 15.98
CA LYS A 60 12.62 22.19 17.20
C LYS A 60 13.71 21.54 18.03
N ARG A 61 13.66 20.22 18.16
CA ARG A 61 14.69 19.43 18.85
C ARG A 61 16.07 19.63 18.24
N GLU A 62 16.21 19.65 16.91
CA GLU A 62 17.51 19.89 16.27
C GLU A 62 18.10 21.27 16.62
N VAL A 63 17.26 22.30 16.72
CA VAL A 63 17.68 23.64 17.15
C VAL A 63 18.14 23.62 18.60
N GLU A 64 17.31 23.09 19.50
CA GLU A 64 17.61 23.07 20.93
C GLU A 64 18.83 22.20 21.26
N VAL A 65 19.05 21.10 20.53
CA VAL A 65 20.28 20.29 20.70
C VAL A 65 21.53 21.11 20.38
N LYS A 66 21.53 21.90 19.31
CA LYS A 66 22.68 22.76 18.95
C LYS A 66 22.90 23.89 19.95
N VAL A 67 21.81 24.45 20.50
CA VAL A 67 21.88 25.47 21.55
C VAL A 67 22.44 24.85 22.84
N PHE A 68 22.00 23.65 23.19
CA PHE A 68 22.50 22.90 24.34
C PHE A 68 24.00 22.57 24.19
N GLU A 69 24.43 22.08 23.02
CA GLU A 69 25.86 21.84 22.73
C GLU A 69 26.73 23.11 22.83
N LEU A 70 26.18 24.28 22.46
CA LEU A 70 26.88 25.55 22.64
C LEU A 70 26.99 25.91 24.12
N ARG A 71 25.89 25.75 24.87
CA ARG A 71 25.86 26.02 26.31
C ARG A 71 26.90 25.19 27.05
N ASP A 72 26.91 23.87 26.84
CA ASP A 72 27.89 22.95 27.44
C ASP A 72 29.34 23.43 27.17
N ARG A 73 29.62 23.87 25.94
CA ARG A 73 30.96 24.36 25.57
C ARG A 73 31.33 25.65 26.31
N LEU A 74 30.41 26.62 26.41
CA LEU A 74 30.69 27.90 27.06
C LEU A 74 30.82 27.74 28.59
N GLU A 75 30.06 26.82 29.18
CA GLU A 75 30.18 26.45 30.59
C GLU A 75 31.55 25.78 30.88
N ASP A 76 32.02 24.89 30.01
CA ASP A 76 33.36 24.28 30.09
C ASP A 76 34.49 25.32 29.94
N GLU A 77 34.27 26.36 29.14
CA GLU A 77 35.21 27.48 28.94
C GLU A 77 35.19 28.49 30.11
N GLY A 78 34.23 28.38 31.03
CA GLY A 78 34.12 29.23 32.23
C GLY A 78 33.60 30.64 31.95
N VAL A 79 32.75 30.79 30.91
CA VAL A 79 32.08 32.05 30.57
C VAL A 79 30.99 32.37 31.60
N GLU A 80 30.73 33.67 31.86
CA GLU A 80 29.67 34.13 32.77
C GLU A 80 28.27 33.75 32.26
N GLU A 81 27.36 33.40 33.18
CA GLU A 81 26.03 32.85 32.86
C GLU A 81 25.19 33.79 31.97
N ASP A 82 25.26 35.11 32.21
CA ASP A 82 24.55 36.11 31.41
C ASP A 82 25.03 36.13 29.95
N GLU A 83 26.34 35.98 29.72
CA GLU A 83 26.92 35.97 28.37
C GLU A 83 26.63 34.65 27.64
N VAL A 84 26.57 33.53 28.38
CA VAL A 84 26.12 32.23 27.86
C VAL A 84 24.69 32.32 27.32
N ASP A 85 23.78 32.90 28.08
CA ASP A 85 22.37 33.04 27.70
C ASP A 85 22.21 33.95 26.46
N GLU A 86 22.92 35.08 26.40
CA GLU A 86 22.89 35.96 25.23
C GLU A 86 23.38 35.26 23.95
N GLN A 87 24.47 34.50 24.04
CA GLN A 87 25.01 33.75 22.90
C GLN A 87 24.07 32.60 22.47
N CYS A 88 23.46 31.91 23.42
CA CYS A 88 22.48 30.86 23.17
C CYS A 88 21.22 31.41 22.46
N ASP A 89 20.71 32.55 22.91
CA ASP A 89 19.54 33.20 22.30
C ASP A 89 19.85 33.76 20.90
N ALA A 90 21.06 34.30 20.70
CA ALA A 90 21.52 34.71 19.38
C ALA A 90 21.60 33.51 18.42
N LEU A 91 22.12 32.37 18.90
CA LEU A 91 22.18 31.13 18.12
C LEU A 91 20.77 30.59 17.80
N ARG A 92 19.86 30.58 18.78
CA ARG A 92 18.46 30.15 18.60
C ARG A 92 17.79 30.95 17.48
N LYS A 93 17.84 32.28 17.55
CA LYS A 93 17.28 33.19 16.51
C LYS A 93 17.93 32.95 15.14
N LYS A 94 19.24 32.74 15.09
CA LYS A 94 19.97 32.45 13.84
C LYS A 94 19.51 31.14 13.21
N LEU A 95 19.42 30.05 13.99
CA LEU A 95 18.98 28.75 13.48
C LEU A 95 17.50 28.76 13.08
N GLU A 96 16.65 29.45 13.83
CA GLU A 96 15.25 29.66 13.46
C GLU A 96 15.09 30.47 12.17
N SER A 97 15.98 31.43 11.89
CA SER A 97 15.98 32.17 10.61
C SER A 97 16.48 31.32 9.44
N GLN A 98 17.47 30.47 9.67
CA GLN A 98 18.02 29.56 8.64
C GLN A 98 17.06 28.40 8.30
N ARG A 99 16.04 28.17 9.14
CA ARG A 99 14.93 27.21 8.96
C ARG A 99 14.22 27.29 7.60
N ALA A 100 14.28 28.44 6.92
CA ALA A 100 13.72 28.60 5.58
C ALA A 100 14.43 27.75 4.50
N THR A 101 15.68 27.36 4.75
CA THR A 101 16.40 26.40 3.91
C THR A 101 15.93 25.01 4.31
N GLY A 102 15.20 24.33 3.43
CA GLY A 102 14.48 23.09 3.73
C GLY A 102 15.33 21.96 4.35
N PRO A 103 14.67 20.92 4.89
CA PRO A 103 15.34 19.86 5.64
C PRO A 103 16.33 19.06 4.76
N ASN A 104 17.47 18.69 5.35
CA ASN A 104 18.45 17.83 4.69
C ASN A 104 17.94 16.39 4.59
N THR A 105 17.45 15.99 3.42
CA THR A 105 16.89 14.65 3.17
C THR A 105 17.93 13.57 2.89
N ARG A 106 19.23 13.92 2.79
CA ARG A 106 20.29 12.99 2.34
C ARG A 106 20.83 12.04 3.41
N ASN A 107 20.65 12.35 4.69
CA ASN A 107 21.29 11.62 5.79
C ASN A 107 20.28 11.27 6.90
N LEU A 108 19.09 10.81 6.50
CA LEU A 108 18.05 10.40 7.45
C LEU A 108 18.43 9.08 8.14
N LYS A 109 18.22 9.04 9.46
CA LYS A 109 18.47 7.84 10.27
C LYS A 109 17.28 6.89 10.21
N SER A 110 17.50 5.60 10.45
CA SER A 110 16.45 4.56 10.38
C SER A 110 15.25 4.81 11.31
N HIS A 111 15.45 5.53 12.42
CA HIS A 111 14.39 5.87 13.37
C HIS A 111 13.55 7.10 12.97
N GLN A 112 13.97 7.88 11.97
CA GLN A 112 13.26 9.08 11.51
C GLN A 112 12.15 8.70 10.51
N VAL A 113 11.21 7.88 10.96
CA VAL A 113 10.18 7.24 10.11
C VAL A 113 9.33 8.27 9.35
N HIS A 114 8.97 9.38 9.99
CA HIS A 114 8.12 10.41 9.37
C HIS A 114 8.88 11.26 8.34
N GLU A 115 10.15 11.56 8.58
CA GLU A 115 10.99 12.25 7.60
C GLU A 115 11.28 11.36 6.39
N LEU A 116 11.56 10.07 6.63
CA LEU A 116 11.71 9.07 5.57
C LEU A 116 10.43 8.92 4.74
N ALA A 117 9.27 8.87 5.40
CA ALA A 117 7.98 8.81 4.72
C ALA A 117 7.74 10.05 3.86
N ARG A 118 8.01 11.25 4.39
CA ARG A 118 7.90 12.50 3.64
C ARG A 118 8.84 12.53 2.43
N ALA A 119 10.10 12.19 2.62
CA ALA A 119 11.10 12.14 1.55
C ALA A 119 10.70 11.14 0.46
N LYS A 120 10.19 9.96 0.86
CA LYS A 120 9.74 8.93 -0.08
C LYS A 120 8.51 9.37 -0.90
N ILE A 121 7.58 10.11 -0.29
CA ILE A 121 6.43 10.68 -1.01
C ILE A 121 6.93 11.67 -2.05
N GLU A 122 7.83 12.59 -1.68
CA GLU A 122 8.41 13.57 -2.59
C GLU A 122 9.19 12.91 -3.75
N GLU A 123 10.00 11.88 -3.46
CA GLU A 123 10.70 11.10 -4.48
C GLU A 123 9.72 10.37 -5.41
N SER A 124 8.65 9.78 -4.86
CA SER A 124 7.62 9.09 -5.63
C SER A 124 6.86 10.06 -6.54
N GLU A 125 6.55 11.27 -6.06
CA GLU A 125 5.95 12.32 -6.86
C GLU A 125 6.88 12.82 -7.97
N ARG A 126 8.18 12.96 -7.67
CA ARG A 126 9.19 13.31 -8.67
C ARG A 126 9.30 12.23 -9.74
N LEU A 127 9.29 10.96 -9.35
CA LEU A 127 9.30 9.82 -10.27
C LEU A 127 8.02 9.79 -11.11
N ARG A 128 6.84 9.99 -10.50
CA ARG A 128 5.55 10.09 -11.19
C ARG A 128 5.59 11.13 -12.30
N LYS A 129 6.08 12.33 -11.99
CA LYS A 129 6.24 13.44 -12.94
C LYS A 129 7.23 13.09 -14.06
N ALA A 130 8.37 12.47 -13.72
CA ALA A 130 9.38 12.06 -14.69
C ALA A 130 8.86 11.00 -15.67
N LEU A 131 8.00 10.09 -15.21
CA LEU A 131 7.36 9.07 -16.03
C LEU A 131 6.14 9.60 -16.81
N GLY A 132 5.79 10.89 -16.66
CA GLY A 132 4.65 11.50 -17.35
C GLY A 132 3.29 10.98 -16.87
N ILE A 133 3.24 10.36 -15.69
CA ILE A 133 2.00 9.84 -15.11
C ILE A 133 1.20 11.02 -14.56
N ARG A 134 -0.04 11.16 -15.02
CA ARG A 134 -0.93 12.23 -14.55
C ARG A 134 -1.33 12.03 -13.09
N GLU A 135 -1.79 13.10 -12.45
CA GLU A 135 -2.08 13.07 -11.00
C GLU A 135 -3.37 12.33 -10.67
N ASP A 136 -4.31 12.40 -11.61
CA ASP A 136 -5.59 11.72 -11.69
C ASP A 136 -5.49 10.28 -12.22
N TYR A 137 -4.27 9.72 -12.34
CA TYR A 137 -4.10 8.36 -12.83
C TYR A 137 -4.66 7.34 -11.84
N GLU A 138 -5.80 6.74 -12.19
CA GLU A 138 -6.39 5.64 -11.44
C GLU A 138 -5.80 4.29 -11.90
N GLU A 139 -5.34 3.50 -10.94
CA GLU A 139 -4.86 2.15 -11.21
C GLU A 139 -5.96 1.31 -11.83
N GLY A 140 -5.72 0.77 -13.03
CA GLY A 140 -6.72 0.01 -13.78
C GLY A 140 -7.55 0.84 -14.75
N GLY A 141 -7.49 2.17 -14.73
CA GLY A 141 -8.24 3.04 -15.63
C GLY A 141 -7.98 2.74 -17.11
N HIS A 142 -6.72 2.56 -17.49
CA HIS A 142 -6.34 2.18 -18.85
C HIS A 142 -6.92 0.82 -19.30
N TRP A 143 -7.06 -0.15 -18.38
CA TRP A 143 -7.64 -1.45 -18.70
C TRP A 143 -9.16 -1.35 -18.86
N ARG A 144 -9.84 -0.57 -18.01
CA ARG A 144 -11.29 -0.32 -18.11
C ARG A 144 -11.66 0.41 -19.38
N GLU A 145 -10.96 1.49 -19.72
CA GLU A 145 -11.18 2.26 -20.95
C GLU A 145 -10.97 1.38 -22.20
N ARG A 146 -9.98 0.48 -22.16
CA ARG A 146 -9.74 -0.49 -23.24
C ARG A 146 -10.87 -1.52 -23.39
N GLU A 147 -11.41 -2.02 -22.28
CA GLU A 147 -12.55 -2.93 -22.30
C GLU A 147 -13.83 -2.23 -22.78
N GLU A 148 -14.10 -1.02 -22.31
CA GLU A 148 -15.22 -0.19 -22.75
C GLU A 148 -15.14 0.09 -24.25
N ARG A 149 -13.99 0.55 -24.76
CA ARG A 149 -13.77 0.79 -26.18
C ARG A 149 -13.93 -0.47 -27.03
N LYS A 150 -13.54 -1.64 -26.49
CA LYS A 150 -13.72 -2.92 -27.18
C LYS A 150 -15.21 -3.31 -27.21
N GLY A 151 -15.92 -3.15 -26.10
CA GLY A 151 -17.36 -3.40 -26.02
C GLY A 151 -18.19 -2.45 -26.89
N GLU A 152 -17.78 -1.19 -27.03
CA GLU A 152 -18.41 -0.22 -27.95
C GLU A 152 -18.23 -0.65 -29.41
N ARG A 153 -17.01 -1.06 -29.81
CA ARG A 153 -16.77 -1.58 -31.17
C ARG A 153 -17.57 -2.84 -31.49
N GLU A 154 -17.75 -3.73 -30.51
CA GLU A 154 -18.57 -4.94 -30.67
C GLU A 154 -20.06 -4.59 -30.80
N LYS A 155 -20.55 -3.60 -30.04
CA LYS A 155 -21.93 -3.08 -30.16
C LYS A 155 -22.18 -2.34 -31.48
N GLU A 156 -21.18 -1.63 -31.99
CA GLU A 156 -21.26 -0.90 -33.27
C GLU A 156 -21.19 -1.86 -34.46
N GLY A 157 -20.35 -2.90 -34.39
CA GLY A 157 -20.30 -3.98 -35.39
C GLY A 157 -21.55 -4.87 -35.45
N GLY A 158 -22.31 -4.96 -34.35
CA GLY A 158 -23.60 -5.67 -34.31
C GLY A 158 -24.79 -4.87 -34.87
N LYS A 159 -24.61 -3.58 -35.21
CA LYS A 159 -25.65 -2.70 -35.77
C LYS A 159 -25.55 -2.53 -37.30
N GLY A 160 -24.68 -3.27 -37.98
CA GLY A 160 -24.66 -3.33 -39.44
C GLY A 160 -25.88 -4.07 -40.00
N GLU A 161 -26.67 -3.38 -40.82
CA GLU A 161 -27.91 -3.82 -41.47
C GLU A 161 -27.87 -5.26 -42.06
N PRO A 162 -29.01 -5.97 -42.10
CA PRO A 162 -29.13 -7.19 -42.88
C PRO A 162 -28.89 -6.86 -44.36
N ARG A 163 -27.78 -7.34 -44.92
CA ARG A 163 -27.53 -7.31 -46.36
C ARG A 163 -28.56 -8.23 -47.03
N ASP A 164 -29.62 -7.65 -47.58
CA ASP A 164 -30.56 -8.32 -48.46
C ASP A 164 -29.81 -8.88 -49.69
N GLY A 165 -29.43 -10.16 -49.60
CA GLY A 165 -28.73 -10.89 -50.63
C GLY A 165 -29.69 -11.44 -51.68
N ALA A 166 -30.17 -10.58 -52.57
CA ALA A 166 -30.72 -11.00 -53.85
C ALA A 166 -29.60 -11.54 -54.75
N GLY A 167 -29.74 -12.77 -55.27
CA GLY A 167 -28.85 -13.30 -56.30
C GLY A 167 -28.67 -14.82 -56.27
N GLY A 168 -29.74 -15.57 -56.56
CA GLY A 168 -29.67 -17.01 -56.80
C GLY A 168 -28.73 -17.34 -57.96
N ARG A 169 -27.68 -18.12 -57.69
CA ARG A 169 -26.76 -18.65 -58.70
C ARG A 169 -27.45 -19.80 -59.45
N GLY A 170 -27.83 -19.55 -60.70
CA GLY A 170 -28.37 -20.55 -61.61
C GLY A 170 -27.35 -21.65 -61.91
N TYR A 171 -27.78 -22.90 -61.73
CA TYR A 171 -27.08 -24.08 -62.23
C TYR A 171 -27.11 -24.05 -63.76
N ARG A 172 -25.94 -24.12 -64.41
CA ARG A 172 -25.83 -24.52 -65.82
C ARG A 172 -25.52 -26.00 -65.85
N ASP A 173 -26.51 -26.78 -66.28
CA ASP A 173 -26.32 -28.15 -66.70
C ASP A 173 -25.25 -28.20 -67.81
N ARG A 174 -24.37 -29.19 -67.71
CA ARG A 174 -23.34 -29.48 -68.71
C ARG A 174 -23.64 -30.87 -69.25
N ASP A 175 -23.79 -30.92 -70.57
CA ASP A 175 -24.04 -32.11 -71.40
C ASP A 175 -23.08 -33.29 -71.14
#